data_AF-A0A1V4ATE3-F1
#
_entry.id   AF-A0A1V4ATE3-F1
#
_cell.length_a   1.000
_cell.length_b   1.000
_cell.length_c   1.000
_cell.angle_alpha   90.00
_cell.angle_beta   90.00
_cell.angle_gamma   90.00
#
_symmetry.space_group_name_H-M   'P 1'
#
loop_
_entity.id
_entity.type
_entity.pdbx_description
1 polymer ?
#
loop_
_entity_poly.entity_id
_entity_poly.type
_entity_poly.pdbx_seq_one_letter_code
_entity_poly.pdbx_strand_id
1 'polypeptide(L)'
;MLHEIKERIRNIYCRNLARNATPEKALGYYEKVLRLNLYKNENAFIHKKIAECYLKLKEYEKALQHLNIALSLKPNLQGAGKLKTKLKQHIPNFAI
;
A
#
# COMPACT_ATOMS: atom_id res chain seq x y z
N MET A 1 4.73 -24.91 -0.22
CA MET A 1 4.83 -24.78 1.25
C MET A 1 5.22 -23.37 1.73
N LEU A 2 6.47 -22.89 1.63
CA LEU A 2 6.85 -21.57 2.19
C LEU A 2 6.12 -20.37 1.53
N HIS A 3 5.88 -20.44 0.21
CA HIS A 3 5.12 -19.42 -0.52
C HIS A 3 3.66 -19.31 -0.05
N GLU A 4 2.98 -20.44 0.11
CA GLU A 4 1.57 -20.48 0.55
C GLU A 4 1.41 -19.96 1.98
N ILE A 5 2.38 -20.22 2.85
CA ILE A 5 2.40 -19.68 4.22
C ILE A 5 2.51 -18.16 4.19
N LYS A 6 3.43 -17.61 3.38
CA LYS A 6 3.58 -16.16 3.20
C LYS A 6 2.31 -15.51 2.63
N GLU A 7 1.66 -16.16 1.66
CA GLU A 7 0.39 -15.70 1.08
C GLU A 7 -0.76 -15.73 2.10
N ARG A 8 -0.86 -16.80 2.92
CA ARG A 8 -1.86 -16.90 3.99
C ARG A 8 -1.69 -15.79 5.02
N ILE A 9 -0.45 -15.55 5.47
CA ILE A 9 -0.15 -14.47 6.42
C ILE A 9 -0.55 -13.12 5.82
N ARG A 10 -0.15 -12.85 4.57
CA ARG A 10 -0.54 -11.62 3.86
C ARG A 10 -2.07 -11.46 3.82
N ASN A 11 -2.80 -12.52 3.47
CA ASN A 11 -4.25 -12.48 3.37
C ASN A 11 -4.92 -12.18 4.71
N ILE A 12 -4.45 -12.77 5.81
CA ILE A 12 -4.97 -12.49 7.15
C ILE A 12 -4.77 -11.01 7.50
N TYR A 13 -3.56 -10.49 7.32
CA TYR A 13 -3.25 -9.09 7.65
C TYR A 13 -4.00 -8.10 6.74
N CYS A 14 -4.08 -8.37 5.43
CA CYS A 14 -4.67 -7.44 4.47
C CYS A 14 -6.20 -7.51 4.36
N ARG A 15 -6.78 -8.71 4.45
CA ARG A 15 -8.23 -8.91 4.22
C ARG A 15 -9.04 -8.95 5.52
N ASN A 16 -8.49 -9.50 6.60
CA ASN A 16 -9.22 -9.61 7.87
C ASN A 16 -8.90 -8.44 8.80
N LEU A 17 -7.61 -8.19 9.05
CA LEU A 17 -7.20 -7.22 10.07
C LEU A 17 -7.31 -5.77 9.55
N ALA A 18 -6.79 -5.48 8.36
CA ALA A 18 -6.77 -4.11 7.85
C ALA A 18 -8.13 -3.62 7.31
N ARG A 19 -9.07 -4.52 6.97
CA ARG A 19 -10.34 -4.14 6.33
C ARG A 19 -11.26 -3.31 7.25
N ASN A 20 -11.24 -3.60 8.55
CA ASN A 20 -12.05 -2.91 9.55
C ASN A 20 -11.22 -2.05 10.52
N ALA A 21 -9.91 -1.96 10.30
CA ALA A 21 -9.01 -1.18 11.14
C ALA A 21 -9.05 0.31 10.77
N THR A 22 -8.72 1.16 11.75
CA THR A 22 -8.38 2.56 11.47
C THR A 22 -7.13 2.59 10.57
N PRO A 23 -6.93 3.67 9.77
CA PRO A 23 -5.78 3.76 8.88
C PRO A 23 -4.44 3.56 9.60
N GLU A 24 -4.29 4.05 10.83
CA GLU A 24 -3.08 3.91 11.66
C GLU A 24 -2.82 2.46 12.04
N LYS A 25 -3.85 1.75 12.52
CA LYS A 25 -3.74 0.32 12.84
C LYS A 25 -3.43 -0.49 11.58
N ALA A 26 -4.05 -0.14 10.44
CA ALA A 26 -3.80 -0.79 9.17
C ALA A 26 -2.34 -0.62 8.70
N LEU A 27 -1.73 0.56 8.90
CA LEU A 27 -0.30 0.78 8.62
C LEU A 27 0.58 -0.21 9.40
N GLY A 28 0.36 -0.35 10.70
CA GLY A 28 1.11 -1.30 11.53
C GLY A 28 0.98 -2.76 11.06
N TYR A 29 -0.18 -3.14 10.53
CA TYR A 29 -0.37 -4.46 9.91
C TYR A 29 0.43 -4.59 8.61
N TYR A 30 0.40 -3.59 7.73
CA TYR A 30 1.13 -3.64 6.46
C TYR A 30 2.65 -3.62 6.64
N GLU A 31 3.17 -2.88 7.61
CA GLU A 31 4.60 -2.88 7.94
C GLU A 31 5.08 -4.26 8.38
N LYS A 32 4.30 -4.95 9.23
CA LYS A 32 4.60 -6.34 9.62
C LYS A 32 4.64 -7.27 8.41
N VAL A 33 3.76 -7.08 7.44
CA VAL A 33 3.74 -7.86 6.19
C VAL A 33 4.98 -7.59 5.33
N LEU A 34 5.42 -6.32 5.21
CA LEU A 34 6.62 -5.98 4.45
C LEU A 34 7.88 -6.64 5.01
N ARG A 35 7.98 -6.85 6.33
CA ARG A 35 9.10 -7.56 6.97
C ARG A 35 9.20 -9.04 6.62
N LEU A 36 8.15 -9.63 6.04
CA LEU A 36 8.13 -11.05 5.66
C LEU A 36 8.88 -11.36 4.36
N ASN A 37 9.49 -10.35 3.73
CA ASN A 37 10.20 -10.46 2.44
C ASN A 37 9.35 -11.22 1.42
N LEU A 38 8.19 -10.65 1.09
CA LEU A 38 7.31 -11.18 0.05
C LEU A 38 7.89 -10.89 -1.34
N TYR A 39 7.29 -11.52 -2.36
CA TYR A 39 7.62 -11.28 -3.75
C TYR A 39 7.27 -9.83 -4.17
N LYS A 40 7.91 -9.35 -5.24
CA LYS A 40 7.81 -7.95 -5.71
C LYS A 40 6.37 -7.49 -5.95
N ASN A 41 5.54 -8.34 -6.57
CA ASN A 41 4.15 -8.01 -6.90
C ASN A 41 3.29 -7.79 -5.65
N GLU A 42 3.53 -8.56 -4.61
CA GLU A 42 2.86 -8.50 -3.32
C GLU A 42 3.28 -7.24 -2.59
N ASN A 43 4.58 -6.94 -2.53
CA ASN A 43 5.08 -5.71 -1.94
C ASN A 43 4.49 -4.48 -2.65
N ALA A 44 4.32 -4.52 -3.98
CA ALA A 44 3.65 -3.46 -4.72
C ALA A 44 2.22 -3.22 -4.21
N PHE A 45 1.45 -4.29 -3.99
CA PHE A 45 0.10 -4.17 -3.46
C PHE A 45 0.08 -3.65 -2.02
N ILE A 46 1.02 -4.08 -1.16
CA ILE A 46 1.12 -3.60 0.21
C ILE A 46 1.47 -2.11 0.25
N HIS A 47 2.43 -1.65 -0.54
CA HIS A 47 2.76 -0.22 -0.64
C HIS A 47 1.58 0.61 -1.14
N LYS A 48 0.78 0.11 -2.09
CA LYS A 48 -0.47 0.77 -2.50
C LYS A 48 -1.45 0.90 -1.33
N LYS A 49 -1.59 -0.14 -0.50
CA LYS A 49 -2.47 -0.12 0.67
C LYS A 49 -1.99 0.85 1.74
N ILE A 50 -0.69 0.94 1.96
CA ILE A 50 -0.07 1.95 2.82
C ILE A 50 -0.37 3.35 2.29
N ALA A 51 -0.23 3.58 0.97
CA ALA A 51 -0.57 4.86 0.35
C ALA A 51 -2.06 5.22 0.51
N GLU A 52 -2.97 4.25 0.38
CA GLU A 52 -4.40 4.45 0.66
C GLU A 52 -4.65 4.86 2.13
N CYS A 53 -3.90 4.30 3.09
CA CYS A 53 -3.99 4.69 4.49
C CYS A 53 -3.51 6.11 4.71
N TYR A 54 -2.33 6.48 4.21
CA TYR A 54 -1.80 7.83 4.34
C TYR A 54 -2.69 8.88 3.67
N LEU A 55 -3.31 8.55 2.54
CA LEU A 55 -4.32 9.43 1.92
C LEU A 55 -5.49 9.70 2.87
N LYS A 56 -6.01 8.67 3.55
CA LYS A 56 -7.10 8.83 4.54
C LYS A 56 -6.65 9.66 5.75
N LEU A 57 -5.38 9.57 6.12
CA LEU A 57 -4.76 10.38 7.18
C LEU A 57 -4.39 11.79 6.72
N LYS A 58 -4.65 12.15 5.45
CA LYS A 58 -4.26 13.43 4.82
C LYS A 58 -2.74 13.68 4.82
N GLU A 59 -1.95 12.62 4.90
CA GLU A 59 -0.49 12.62 4.84
C GLU A 59 -0.05 12.38 3.39
N TYR A 60 -0.28 13.38 2.54
CA TYR A 60 -0.26 13.22 1.09
C TYR A 60 1.13 12.90 0.52
N GLU A 61 2.19 13.48 1.08
CA GLU A 61 3.58 13.25 0.68
C GLU A 61 3.98 11.79 0.92
N LYS A 62 3.65 11.26 2.11
CA LYS A 62 3.89 9.84 2.45
C LYS A 62 3.08 8.92 1.54
N ALA A 63 1.83 9.28 1.27
CA ALA A 63 0.99 8.53 0.34
C ALA A 63 1.60 8.49 -1.08
N LEU A 64 2.13 9.62 -1.56
CA LEU A 64 2.82 9.69 -2.85
C LEU A 64 4.09 8.84 -2.88
N GLN A 65 4.93 8.94 -1.85
CA GLN A 65 6.15 8.15 -1.75
C GLN A 65 5.85 6.63 -1.85
N HIS A 66 4.86 6.15 -1.10
CA HIS A 66 4.49 4.74 -1.15
C HIS A 66 3.81 4.34 -2.46
N LEU A 67 3.02 5.23 -3.09
CA LEU A 67 2.47 4.97 -4.41
C LEU A 67 3.56 4.86 -5.48
N ASN A 68 4.60 5.69 -5.41
CA ASN A 68 5.74 5.63 -6.33
C ASN A 68 6.51 4.31 -6.16
N ILE A 69 6.74 3.85 -4.93
CA ILE A 69 7.33 2.53 -4.67
C ILE A 69 6.44 1.41 -5.23
N ALA A 70 5.12 1.49 -5.04
CA ALA A 70 4.19 0.50 -5.57
C ALA A 70 4.25 0.42 -7.11
N LEU A 71 4.34 1.57 -7.78
CA LEU A 71 4.41 1.66 -9.23
C LEU A 71 5.77 1.26 -9.80
N SER A 72 6.88 1.52 -9.09
CA SER A 72 8.20 1.04 -9.52
C SER A 72 8.31 -0.47 -9.45
N LEU A 73 7.65 -1.10 -8.47
CA LEU A 73 7.57 -2.56 -8.36
C LEU A 73 6.58 -3.17 -9.37
N LYS A 74 5.47 -2.48 -9.63
CA LYS A 74 4.45 -2.91 -10.60
C LYS A 74 3.82 -1.70 -11.29
N PRO A 75 4.28 -1.34 -12.50
CA PRO A 75 3.79 -0.16 -13.22
C PRO A 75 2.28 -0.21 -13.51
N ASN A 76 1.75 -1.39 -13.83
CA ASN A 76 0.34 -1.61 -14.17
C ASN A 76 -0.47 -2.07 -12.95
N LEU A 77 -0.32 -1.39 -11.81
CA LEU A 77 -1.02 -1.75 -10.58
C LEU A 77 -2.47 -1.26 -10.60
N GLN A 78 -3.42 -2.21 -10.49
CA GLN A 78 -4.84 -1.90 -10.50
C GLN A 78 -5.22 -0.92 -9.37
N GLY A 79 -5.95 0.14 -9.74
CA GLY A 79 -6.40 1.18 -8.82
C GLY A 79 -5.38 2.27 -8.50
N ALA A 80 -4.12 2.15 -8.94
CA ALA A 80 -3.11 3.18 -8.73
C ALA A 80 -3.46 4.51 -9.41
N GLY A 81 -4.06 4.47 -10.60
CA GLY A 81 -4.50 5.69 -11.31
C GLY A 81 -5.50 6.53 -10.51
N LYS A 82 -6.50 5.89 -9.88
CA LYS A 82 -7.46 6.59 -9.01
C LYS A 82 -6.77 7.26 -7.82
N LEU A 83 -5.77 6.57 -7.22
CA LEU A 83 -5.03 7.12 -6.10
C LEU A 83 -4.16 8.30 -6.53
N LYS A 84 -3.52 8.20 -7.69
CA LYS A 84 -2.74 9.29 -8.32
C LYS A 84 -3.59 10.52 -8.54
N THR A 85 -4.80 10.38 -9.09
CA THR A 85 -5.73 11.50 -9.30
C THR A 85 -6.09 12.18 -7.98
N LYS A 86 -6.39 11.42 -6.92
CA LYS A 86 -6.70 12.00 -5.60
C LYS A 86 -5.52 12.76 -5.01
N LEU A 87 -4.31 12.22 -5.11
CA LEU A 87 -3.13 12.89 -4.58
C LEU A 87 -2.79 14.18 -5.36
N LYS A 88 -2.98 14.18 -6.68
CA LYS A 88 -2.81 15.39 -7.51
C LYS A 88 -3.71 16.55 -7.09
N GLN A 89 -4.89 16.27 -6.54
CA GLN A 89 -5.80 17.32 -6.04
C GLN A 89 -5.27 18.00 -4.77
N HIS A 90 -4.38 17.33 -4.03
CA HIS A 90 -3.87 17.81 -2.74
C HIS A 90 -2.40 18.22 -2.79
N ILE A 91 -1.63 17.76 -3.78
CA ILE A 91 -0.22 18.10 -3.96
C ILE A 91 -0.07 18.92 -5.25
N PRO A 92 0.03 20.26 -5.17
CA PRO A 92 0.10 21.12 -6.35
C PRO A 92 1.38 20.90 -7.19
N ASN A 93 2.47 20.43 -6.59
CA ASN A 93 3.72 20.09 -7.27
C ASN A 93 3.90 18.58 -7.42
N PHE A 94 2.86 17.88 -7.91
CA PHE A 94 2.89 16.44 -8.16
C PHE A 94 3.85 16.09 -9.31
N ALA A 95 5.16 16.07 -9.02
CA ALA A 95 6.19 15.64 -9.95
C ALA A 95 6.24 14.10 -10.02
N ILE A 96 6.30 13.58 -11.25
CA ILE A 96 6.55 12.17 -11.58
C ILE A 96 7.97 12.09 -12.10
#